data_AF-A0A164D7K7-F1
#
_entry.id   AF-A0A164D7K7-F1
#
_cell.length_a   1.000
_cell.length_b   1.000
_cell.length_c   1.000
_cell.angle_alpha   90.00
_cell.angle_beta   90.00
_cell.angle_gamma   90.00
#
_symmetry.space_group_name_H-M   'P 1'
#
loop_
_entity.id
_entity.type
_entity.pdbx_description
1 polymer ?
#
loop_
_entity_poly.entity_id
_entity_poly.type
_entity_poly.pdbx_seq_one_letter_code
_entity_poly.pdbx_strand_id
1 'polypeptide(L)'
;FHVPYSLTIVDTPGFGDTEGIERDREITSAVKQFFENRDGIQELDAVGFVVQSALARLTSSQTYIFNSVLSIFGKDIGENVRFLVTFADAGRPSVLAAIKEASLPNGCQQGSLSPEF
;
A
#
# COMPACT_ATOMS: atom_id res chain seq x y z
N PHE A 1 29.08 12.86 -1.62
CA PHE A 1 28.72 11.59 -0.95
C PHE A 1 28.00 10.75 -1.99
N HIS A 2 28.57 9.62 -2.42
CA HIS A 2 27.97 8.73 -3.42
C HIS A 2 27.69 7.39 -2.73
N VAL A 3 26.43 6.98 -2.71
CA VAL A 3 26.03 5.64 -2.25
C VAL A 3 25.94 4.70 -3.46
N PRO A 4 26.36 3.43 -3.34
CA PRO A 4 26.42 2.47 -4.45
C PRO A 4 25.05 1.84 -4.76
N TYR A 5 23.97 2.61 -4.67
CA TYR A 5 22.62 2.15 -4.93
C TYR A 5 21.71 3.30 -5.39
N SER A 6 20.74 2.98 -6.23
CA SER A 6 19.67 3.88 -6.69
C SER A 6 18.38 3.58 -5.94
N LEU A 7 17.63 4.62 -5.58
CA LEU A 7 16.28 4.52 -5.04
C LEU A 7 15.32 5.23 -5.99
N THR A 8 14.29 4.51 -6.44
CA THR A 8 13.21 5.05 -7.26
C THR A 8 11.92 5.01 -6.45
N ILE A 9 11.28 6.17 -6.30
CA ILE A 9 9.97 6.29 -5.65
C ILE A 9 8.99 6.79 -6.70
N VAL A 10 7.90 6.06 -6.89
CA VAL A 10 6.80 6.47 -7.78
C VAL A 10 5.66 6.93 -6.91
N ASP A 11 5.33 8.21 -6.99
CA ASP A 11 4.14 8.78 -6.36
C ASP A 11 2.95 8.65 -7.32
N THR A 12 1.79 8.23 -6.80
CA THR A 12 0.58 8.00 -7.59
C THR A 12 -0.52 8.98 -7.18
N PRO A 13 -1.40 9.39 -8.11
CA PRO A 13 -2.62 10.12 -7.74
C PRO A 13 -3.42 9.38 -6.65
N GLY A 14 -4.11 10.14 -5.80
CA GLY A 14 -4.88 9.57 -4.69
C GLY A 14 -6.02 8.67 -5.18
N PHE A 15 -6.01 7.42 -4.72
CA PHE A 15 -7.16 6.51 -4.88
C PHE A 15 -8.24 6.85 -3.83
N GLY A 16 -9.51 6.82 -4.23
CA GLY A 16 -10.64 7.07 -3.33
C GLY A 16 -10.86 8.54 -2.98
N ASP A 17 -10.34 9.46 -3.78
CA ASP A 17 -10.76 10.85 -3.73
C ASP A 17 -12.23 10.96 -4.22
N THR A 18 -12.85 12.09 -3.93
CA THR A 18 -14.25 12.48 -4.18
C THR A 18 -14.80 12.24 -5.60
N GLU A 19 -13.98 11.75 -6.52
CA GLU A 19 -14.27 11.49 -7.94
C GLU A 19 -14.85 10.08 -8.22
N GLY A 20 -14.84 9.17 -7.25
CA GLY A 20 -15.59 7.89 -7.30
C GLY A 20 -14.93 6.74 -8.08
N ILE A 21 -15.68 5.64 -8.25
CA ILE A 21 -15.18 4.33 -8.75
C ILE A 21 -14.60 4.42 -10.17
N GLU A 22 -15.12 5.29 -11.03
CA GLU A 22 -14.61 5.44 -12.40
C GLU A 22 -13.17 5.96 -12.39
N ARG A 23 -12.87 6.94 -11.53
CA ARG A 23 -11.53 7.46 -11.38
C ARG A 23 -10.57 6.42 -10.83
N ASP A 24 -11.00 5.65 -9.84
CA ASP A 24 -10.20 4.55 -9.29
C ASP A 24 -9.85 3.51 -10.37
N ARG A 25 -10.76 3.26 -11.31
CA ARG A 25 -10.52 2.36 -12.44
C ARG A 25 -9.51 2.94 -13.44
N GLU A 26 -9.54 4.25 -13.68
CA GLU A 26 -8.54 4.93 -14.51
C GLU A 26 -7.14 4.85 -13.86
N ILE A 27 -7.04 5.13 -12.56
CA ILE A 27 -5.77 5.05 -11.83
C ILE A 27 -5.26 3.60 -11.84
N THR A 28 -6.13 2.61 -11.57
CA THR A 28 -5.78 1.17 -11.66
C THR A 28 -5.25 0.81 -13.05
N SER A 29 -5.89 1.32 -14.11
CA SER A 29 -5.49 1.07 -15.49
C SER A 29 -4.15 1.73 -15.84
N ALA A 30 -3.92 2.96 -15.36
CA ALA A 30 -2.66 3.67 -15.55
C ALA A 30 -1.49 2.96 -14.84
N VAL A 31 -1.71 2.51 -13.60
CA VAL A 31 -0.73 1.71 -12.85
C VAL A 31 -0.42 0.41 -13.59
N LYS A 32 -1.44 -0.29 -14.09
CA LYS A 32 -1.26 -1.50 -14.89
C LYS A 32 -0.42 -1.24 -16.15
N GLN A 33 -0.75 -0.21 -16.94
CA GLN A 33 0.00 0.14 -18.14
C GLN A 33 1.46 0.50 -17.83
N PHE A 34 1.69 1.14 -16.68
CA PHE A 34 3.02 1.52 -16.24
C PHE A 34 3.93 0.31 -15.97
N PHE A 35 3.37 -0.80 -15.45
CA PHE A 35 4.10 -2.06 -15.23
C PHE A 35 4.17 -2.97 -16.48
N GLU A 36 3.19 -2.88 -17.39
CA GLU A 36 3.21 -3.67 -18.63
C GLU A 36 4.13 -3.09 -19.72
N ASN A 37 4.55 -1.83 -19.58
CA ASN A 37 5.45 -1.19 -20.52
C ASN A 37 6.87 -1.78 -20.42
N ARG A 38 7.42 -2.26 -21.54
CA ARG A 38 8.77 -2.85 -21.62
C ARG A 38 9.89 -1.86 -21.26
N ASP A 39 9.66 -0.56 -21.47
CA ASP A 39 10.58 0.51 -21.08
C ASP A 39 10.23 1.08 -19.69
N GLY A 40 9.26 0.50 -19.00
CA GLY A 40 8.77 0.89 -17.68
C GLY A 40 9.49 0.19 -16.52
N ILE A 41 8.81 0.08 -15.38
CA ILE A 41 9.35 -0.59 -14.19
C ILE A 41 9.24 -2.10 -14.35
N GLN A 42 10.38 -2.77 -14.37
CA GLN A 42 10.45 -4.23 -14.54
C GLN A 42 10.56 -5.00 -13.23
N GLU A 43 11.01 -4.35 -12.16
CA GLU A 43 11.15 -4.95 -10.83
C GLU A 43 10.50 -4.04 -9.79
N LEU A 44 9.74 -4.64 -8.88
CA LEU A 44 9.02 -3.93 -7.83
C LEU A 44 9.41 -4.48 -6.47
N ASP A 45 10.23 -3.73 -5.75
CA ASP A 45 10.70 -4.13 -4.42
C ASP A 45 9.61 -3.99 -3.35
N ALA A 46 8.76 -2.97 -3.47
CA ALA A 46 7.69 -2.73 -2.50
C ALA A 46 6.51 -1.94 -3.09
N VAL A 47 5.31 -2.22 -2.59
CA VAL A 47 4.12 -1.38 -2.77
C VAL A 47 3.77 -0.73 -1.45
N GLY A 48 3.84 0.60 -1.40
CA GLY A 48 3.53 1.39 -0.21
C GLY A 48 2.09 1.86 -0.22
N PHE A 49 1.29 1.46 0.78
CA PHE A 49 -0.03 2.01 1.01
C PHE A 49 -0.03 2.99 2.17
N VAL A 50 -0.42 4.23 1.89
CA VAL A 50 -0.41 5.32 2.87
C VAL A 50 -1.74 5.35 3.64
N VAL A 51 -1.68 5.28 4.97
CA VAL A 51 -2.85 5.32 5.86
C VAL A 51 -2.59 6.20 7.07
N GLN A 52 -3.64 6.86 7.58
CA GLN A 52 -3.52 7.69 8.78
C GLN A 52 -3.53 6.83 10.05
N SER A 53 -2.73 7.21 11.06
CA SER A 53 -2.61 6.50 12.33
C SER A 53 -3.94 6.34 13.09
N ALA A 54 -4.78 7.38 13.04
CA ALA A 54 -6.03 7.49 13.79
C ALA A 54 -7.17 6.66 13.18
N LEU A 55 -6.94 6.04 12.01
CA LEU A 55 -7.95 5.29 11.30
C LEU A 55 -8.33 4.02 12.07
N ALA A 56 -9.49 4.06 12.73
CA ALA A 56 -9.95 2.96 13.58
C ALA A 56 -10.40 1.72 12.79
N ARG A 57 -10.86 1.90 11.55
CA ARG A 57 -11.26 0.85 10.61
C ARG A 57 -10.99 1.31 9.19
N LEU A 58 -10.58 0.38 8.32
CA LEU A 58 -10.54 0.67 6.88
C LEU A 58 -11.98 0.82 6.36
N THR A 59 -12.22 1.86 5.58
CA THR A 59 -13.51 2.03 4.90
C THR A 59 -13.66 1.00 3.79
N SER A 60 -14.89 0.70 3.38
CA SER A 60 -15.14 -0.19 2.25
C SER A 60 -14.43 0.28 0.98
N SER A 61 -14.36 1.61 0.77
CA SER A 61 -13.63 2.22 -0.34
C SER A 61 -12.12 1.95 -0.26
N GLN A 62 -11.52 2.13 0.93
CA GLN A 62 -10.11 1.82 1.11
C GLN A 62 -9.82 0.34 0.84
N THR A 63 -10.59 -0.58 1.43
CA THR A 63 -10.46 -2.03 1.20
C THR A 63 -10.61 -2.37 -0.29
N TYR A 64 -11.57 -1.75 -0.98
CA TYR A 64 -11.73 -1.91 -2.42
C TYR A 64 -10.48 -1.47 -3.19
N ILE A 65 -9.93 -0.30 -2.88
CA ILE A 65 -8.71 0.23 -3.50
C ILE A 65 -7.52 -0.70 -3.30
N PHE A 66 -7.31 -1.18 -2.07
CA PHE A 66 -6.27 -2.17 -1.77
C PHE A 66 -6.41 -3.38 -2.69
N ASN A 67 -7.59 -3.98 -2.75
CA ASN A 67 -7.84 -5.15 -3.58
C ASN A 67 -7.69 -4.86 -5.08
N SER A 68 -8.12 -3.70 -5.56
CA SER A 68 -7.97 -3.28 -6.96
C SER A 68 -6.51 -3.14 -7.36
N VAL A 69 -5.69 -2.51 -6.52
CA VAL A 69 -4.24 -2.36 -6.76
C VAL A 69 -3.54 -3.71 -6.69
N LEU A 70 -3.83 -4.52 -5.67
CA LEU A 70 -3.24 -5.86 -5.53
C LEU A 70 -3.59 -6.78 -6.70
N SER A 71 -4.77 -6.60 -7.32
CA SER A 71 -5.19 -7.39 -8.49
C SER A 71 -4.35 -7.14 -9.75
N ILE A 72 -3.60 -6.04 -9.80
CA ILE A 72 -2.68 -5.74 -10.90
C ILE A 72 -1.47 -6.68 -10.85
N PHE A 73 -1.07 -7.11 -9.65
CA PHE A 73 0.15 -7.87 -9.44
C PHE A 73 -0.12 -9.37 -9.28
N GLY A 74 0.96 -10.15 -9.37
CA GLY A 74 0.93 -11.57 -9.08
C GLY A 74 0.63 -11.86 -7.61
N LYS A 75 0.35 -13.13 -7.30
CA LYS A 75 0.04 -13.59 -5.91
C LYS A 75 1.21 -13.40 -4.94
N ASP A 76 2.42 -13.23 -5.47
CA ASP A 76 3.67 -13.01 -4.77
C ASP A 76 3.82 -11.58 -4.21
N ILE A 77 3.03 -10.61 -4.71
CA ILE A 77 3.14 -9.22 -4.28
C ILE A 77 2.89 -9.03 -2.77
N GLY A 78 2.14 -9.95 -2.13
CA GLY A 78 1.78 -9.85 -0.72
C GLY A 78 2.99 -9.65 0.20
N GLU A 79 4.12 -10.28 -0.12
CA GLU A 79 5.37 -10.17 0.63
C GLU A 79 6.05 -8.81 0.47
N ASN A 80 5.72 -8.06 -0.59
CA ASN A 80 6.27 -6.76 -0.94
C ASN A 80 5.34 -5.59 -0.52
N VAL A 81 4.15 -5.88 0.03
CA VAL A 81 3.23 -4.85 0.53
C VAL A 81 3.74 -4.25 1.84
N ARG A 82 3.78 -2.92 1.91
CA ARG A 82 4.15 -2.14 3.11
C ARG A 82 3.08 -1.09 3.41
N PHE A 83 2.72 -0.96 4.67
CA PHE A 83 1.84 0.12 5.15
C PHE A 83 2.68 1.28 5.67
N LEU A 84 2.47 2.46 5.10
CA LEU A 84 3.12 3.71 5.48
C LEU A 84 2.14 4.51 6.34
N VAL A 85 2.35 4.47 7.67
CA VAL A 85 1.45 5.11 8.63
C VAL A 85 1.84 6.57 8.83
N THR A 86 0.94 7.49 8.51
CA THR A 86 1.12 8.95 8.67
C THR A 86 0.47 9.46 9.97
N PHE A 87 0.91 10.63 10.45
CA PHE A 87 0.41 11.26 11.69
C PHE A 87 0.52 10.35 12.93
N ALA A 88 1.60 9.57 13.01
CA ALA A 88 1.83 8.57 14.07
C ALA A 88 2.52 9.15 15.32
N ASP A 89 2.47 10.46 15.51
CA ASP A 89 3.08 11.20 16.63
C ASP A 89 2.26 11.15 17.93
N ALA A 90 0.99 10.74 17.85
CA ALA A 90 0.04 10.71 18.98
C ALA A 90 0.03 9.39 19.80
N GLY A 91 1.01 8.49 19.60
CA GLY A 91 1.11 7.20 20.30
C GLY A 91 0.90 5.99 19.40
N ARG A 92 0.53 4.83 19.98
CA ARG A 92 0.37 3.59 19.21
C ARG A 92 -0.72 3.74 18.14
N PRO A 93 -0.42 3.59 16.84
CA PRO A 93 -1.41 3.81 15.79
C PRO A 93 -2.58 2.81 15.86
N SER A 94 -3.81 3.33 15.92
CA SER A 94 -5.04 2.53 15.90
C SER A 94 -5.20 1.72 14.61
N VAL A 95 -4.66 2.25 13.51
CA VAL A 95 -4.72 1.61 12.18
C VAL A 95 -4.08 0.21 12.13
N LEU A 96 -3.17 -0.12 13.05
CA LEU A 96 -2.58 -1.46 13.13
C LEU A 96 -3.63 -2.54 13.40
N ALA A 97 -4.62 -2.23 14.24
CA ALA A 97 -5.73 -3.15 14.51
C ALA A 97 -6.66 -3.27 13.29
N ALA A 98 -6.95 -2.14 12.62
CA ALA A 98 -7.78 -2.08 11.42
C ALA A 98 -7.20 -2.91 10.26
N ILE A 99 -5.89 -2.80 10.02
CA ILE A 99 -5.19 -3.57 8.97
C ILE A 99 -5.28 -5.08 9.28
N LYS A 100 -5.11 -5.47 10.55
CA LYS A 100 -5.21 -6.86 10.97
C LYS A 100 -6.63 -7.41 10.81
N GLU A 101 -7.66 -6.64 11.15
CA GLU A 101 -9.06 -7.01 10.97
C GLU A 101 -9.43 -7.19 9.49
N ALA A 102 -8.92 -6.32 8.62
CA ALA A 102 -9.16 -6.36 7.18
C ALA A 102 -8.45 -7.54 6.46
N SER A 103 -7.60 -8.31 7.17
CA SER A 103 -6.86 -9.46 6.61
C SER A 103 -6.04 -9.11 5.36
N LEU A 104 -5.53 -7.88 5.29
CA LEU A 104 -4.73 -7.43 4.15
C LEU A 104 -3.30 -8.00 4.23
N PRO A 105 -2.67 -8.32 3.08
CA PRO A 105 -1.28 -8.72 3.05
C PRO A 105 -0.41 -7.62 3.67
N ASN A 106 0.34 -7.99 4.68
CA ASN A 106 1.44 -7.20 5.19
C ASN A 106 2.64 -8.13 5.18
N GLY A 107 3.74 -7.78 4.52
CA GLY A 107 4.96 -8.61 4.49
C GLY A 107 5.63 -8.83 5.87
N CYS A 108 4.89 -8.59 6.95
CA CYS A 108 5.21 -8.89 8.34
C CYS A 108 4.28 -10.01 8.85
N GLN A 109 4.42 -11.25 8.34
CA GLN A 109 3.92 -12.43 9.05
C GLN A 109 5.00 -13.52 9.22
N GLN A 110 5.91 -13.30 10.17
CA GLN A 110 6.24 -14.23 11.27
C GLN A 110 7.49 -13.73 12.01
N GLY A 111 7.24 -13.01 13.10
CA GLY A 111 8.24 -12.62 14.08
C GLY A 111 7.46 -11.99 15.23
N SER A 112 7.31 -12.75 16.31
CA SER A 112 6.74 -12.37 17.61
C SER A 112 6.59 -10.85 17.81
N LEU A 113 5.37 -10.34 17.64
CA LEU A 113 4.95 -9.20 18.46
C LEU A 113 4.84 -9.73 19.88
N SER A 114 5.98 -9.76 20.59
CA SER A 114 5.98 -9.78 22.05
C SER A 114 5.11 -8.62 22.53
N PRO A 115 4.17 -8.86 23.45
CA PRO A 115 3.29 -7.83 23.98
C PRO A 115 4.07 -7.00 25.01
N GLU A 116 5.05 -6.22 24.57
CA GLU A 116 5.73 -5.23 25.41
C GLU A 116 5.95 -3.95 24.61
N PHE A 117 4.88 -3.15 24.55
CA PHE A 117 4.88 -1.70 24.71
C PHE A 117 3.50 -1.28 25.24
#